data_AF-A0A0G0RIG5-F1
#
_entry.id   AF-A0A0G0RIG5-F1
#
_cell.length_a   1.000
_cell.length_b   1.000
_cell.length_c   1.000
_cell.angle_alpha   90.00
_cell.angle_beta   90.00
_cell.angle_gamma   90.00
#
_symmetry.space_group_name_H-M   'P 1'
#
loop_
_entity.id
_entity.type
_entity.pdbx_description
1 polymer ?
#
loop_
_entity_poly.entity_id
_entity_poly.type
_entity_poly.pdbx_seq_one_letter_code
_entity_poly.pdbx_strand_id
1 'polypeptide(L)'
;MKTFKQISIHLFILSFIVLPVFVYAGPTPPAPTPSAPTTIKIGIQNPFNCGGQPDCTIMTLIVAILEKIVMPIAAVGVVMWIVYAGFTFVTAQGVPKKIEEAKQRLLWSLVGAGILLGAVAISKVVESTVGALIAP
;
A
#
# COMPACT_ATOMS: atom_id res chain seq x y z
N MET A 1 4.02 33.43 12.51
CA MET A 1 3.95 32.01 12.91
C MET A 1 2.86 31.20 12.21
N LYS A 2 1.66 31.76 11.94
CA LYS A 2 0.56 31.00 11.28
C LYS A 2 0.88 30.59 9.83
N THR A 3 1.57 31.44 9.07
CA THR A 3 1.97 31.18 7.67
C THR A 3 3.12 30.17 7.55
N PHE A 4 4.09 30.21 8.48
CA PHE A 4 5.22 29.27 8.50
C PHE A 4 4.76 27.82 8.75
N LYS A 5 3.77 27.63 9.63
CA LYS A 5 3.14 26.32 9.88
C LYS A 5 2.38 25.79 8.66
N GLN A 6 1.68 26.66 7.93
CA GLN A 6 0.95 26.30 6.71
C GLN A 6 1.91 25.89 5.56
N ILE A 7 3.01 26.64 5.39
CA ILE A 7 4.04 26.31 4.39
C ILE A 7 4.72 24.97 4.72
N SER A 8 5.02 24.72 6.00
CA SER A 8 5.61 23.45 6.44
C SER A 8 4.69 22.24 6.19
N ILE A 9 3.37 22.40 6.39
CA ILE A 9 2.37 21.36 6.11
C ILE A 9 2.28 21.07 4.61
N HIS A 10 2.27 22.11 3.76
CA HIS A 10 2.25 21.90 2.30
C HIS A 10 3.54 21.27 1.77
N LEU A 11 4.70 21.63 2.35
CA LEU A 11 5.98 21.01 2.02
C LEU A 11 6.00 19.51 2.38
N PHE A 12 5.38 19.15 3.52
CA PHE A 12 5.26 17.76 3.95
C PHE A 12 4.29 16.96 3.05
N ILE A 13 3.17 17.57 2.62
CA ILE A 13 2.21 16.94 1.69
C ILE A 13 2.84 16.77 0.29
N LEU A 14 3.60 17.76 -0.20
CA LEU A 14 4.32 17.66 -1.46
C LEU A 14 5.38 16.55 -1.41
N SER A 15 6.12 16.43 -0.29
CA SER A 15 7.07 15.34 -0.06
C SER A 15 6.39 13.97 -0.07
N PHE A 16 5.24 13.83 0.58
CA PHE A 16 4.49 12.57 0.65
C PHE A 16 3.92 12.11 -0.71
N ILE A 17 3.66 13.04 -1.63
CA ILE A 17 3.22 12.76 -3.01
C ILE A 17 4.41 12.39 -3.93
N VAL A 18 5.59 12.96 -3.68
CA VAL A 18 6.76 12.78 -4.55
C VAL A 18 7.58 11.54 -4.15
N LEU A 19 7.60 11.14 -2.87
CA LEU A 19 8.32 9.95 -2.38
C LEU A 19 7.92 8.61 -3.03
N PRO A 20 6.65 8.28 -3.32
CA PRO A 20 6.31 7.04 -4.02
C PRO A 20 6.80 7.02 -5.48
N VAL A 21 7.09 8.17 -6.08
CA VAL A 21 7.64 8.26 -7.45
C VAL A 21 9.10 7.80 -7.49
N PHE A 22 9.89 8.06 -6.44
CA PHE A 22 11.30 7.65 -6.37
C PHE A 22 11.48 6.17 -6.03
N VAL A 23 10.52 5.53 -5.34
CA VAL A 23 10.57 4.09 -5.01
C VAL A 23 10.37 3.21 -6.26
N TYR A 24 9.77 3.72 -7.33
CA TYR A 24 9.62 2.99 -8.60
C TYR A 24 10.86 3.03 -9.52
N ALA A 25 11.96 3.67 -9.14
CA ALA A 25 13.21 3.64 -9.91
C ALA A 25 14.07 2.43 -9.49
N GLY A 26 13.75 1.25 -10.00
CA GLY A 26 14.64 0.09 -9.92
C GLY A 26 15.85 0.22 -10.86
N PRO A 27 16.99 -0.45 -10.58
CA PRO A 27 18.15 -0.46 -11.46
C PRO A 27 17.76 -1.02 -12.83
N THR A 28 17.94 -0.21 -13.88
CA THR A 28 17.73 -0.64 -15.26
C THR A 28 18.70 -1.78 -15.59
N PRO A 29 18.23 -2.92 -16.11
CA PRO A 29 19.12 -3.97 -16.61
C PRO A 29 20.03 -3.43 -17.72
N PRO A 30 21.25 -3.99 -17.89
CA PRO A 30 22.17 -3.56 -18.94
C PRO A 30 21.52 -3.68 -20.32
N ALA A 31 21.81 -2.71 -21.20
CA ALA A 31 21.20 -2.53 -22.50
C ALA A 31 21.18 -3.83 -23.33
N PRO A 32 20.09 -4.14 -24.05
CA PRO A 32 20.01 -5.35 -24.87
C PRO A 32 20.91 -5.24 -26.10
N THR A 33 21.77 -6.24 -26.28
CA THR A 33 22.44 -6.59 -27.53
C THR A 33 21.38 -6.83 -28.64
N PRO A 34 21.62 -6.43 -29.91
CA PRO A 34 20.59 -6.53 -30.95
C PRO A 34 20.49 -7.97 -31.44
N SER A 35 19.48 -8.70 -30.96
CA SER A 35 19.15 -10.03 -31.49
C SER A 35 17.63 -10.23 -31.56
N ALA A 36 17.18 -10.63 -32.75
CA ALA A 36 15.87 -11.14 -33.15
C ALA A 36 14.80 -10.11 -33.59
N PRO A 37 14.03 -10.43 -34.66
CA PRO A 37 13.04 -9.55 -35.24
C PRO A 37 11.93 -9.26 -34.23
N THR A 38 11.66 -7.97 -34.00
CA THR A 38 10.63 -7.51 -33.09
C THR A 38 9.26 -7.83 -33.69
N THR A 39 8.63 -8.90 -33.23
CA THR A 39 7.18 -9.08 -33.36
C THR A 39 6.51 -7.93 -32.63
N ILE A 40 6.05 -6.92 -33.37
CA ILE A 40 5.24 -5.84 -32.81
C ILE A 40 3.87 -6.45 -32.50
N LYS A 41 3.68 -6.91 -31.26
CA LYS A 41 2.35 -7.19 -30.73
C LYS A 41 1.63 -5.86 -30.58
N ILE A 42 0.88 -5.47 -31.60
CA ILE A 42 -0.13 -4.41 -31.48
C ILE A 42 -1.27 -4.99 -30.62
N GLY A 43 -1.09 -4.92 -29.31
CA GLY A 43 -2.10 -5.22 -28.31
C GLY A 43 -2.16 -4.05 -27.35
N ILE A 44 -3.37 -3.63 -26.97
CA ILE A 44 -3.54 -2.63 -25.91
C ILE A 44 -2.97 -3.26 -24.64
N GLN A 45 -1.84 -2.74 -24.17
CA GLN A 45 -1.19 -3.20 -22.95
C GLN A 45 -2.07 -2.77 -21.77
N ASN A 46 -2.64 -3.75 -21.07
CA ASN A 46 -3.52 -3.48 -19.93
C ASN A 46 -2.71 -2.75 -18.84
N PRO A 47 -3.12 -1.56 -18.37
CA PRO A 47 -2.42 -0.82 -17.32
C PRO A 47 -2.36 -1.59 -15.98
N PHE A 48 -3.19 -2.61 -15.79
CA PHE A 48 -3.12 -3.52 -14.64
C PHE A 48 -2.18 -4.71 -14.85
N ASN A 49 -1.72 -4.94 -16.09
CA ASN A 49 -0.83 -6.02 -16.52
C ASN A 49 -1.17 -7.40 -15.92
N CYS A 50 -2.46 -7.65 -15.59
CA CYS A 50 -2.94 -8.84 -14.87
C CYS A 50 -2.09 -9.20 -13.64
N GLY A 51 -1.55 -8.21 -12.93
CA GLY A 51 -0.69 -8.42 -11.76
C GLY A 51 0.70 -8.95 -12.08
N GLY A 52 1.12 -8.96 -13.35
CA GLY A 52 2.40 -9.53 -13.80
C GLY A 52 2.32 -11.00 -14.19
N GLN A 53 1.13 -11.59 -14.24
CA GLN A 53 0.92 -12.98 -14.65
C GLN A 53 0.74 -13.11 -16.18
N PRO A 54 1.24 -14.21 -16.79
CA PRO A 54 1.14 -14.46 -18.23
C PRO A 54 -0.30 -14.75 -18.68
N ASP A 55 -1.15 -15.25 -17.79
CA ASP A 55 -2.55 -15.58 -18.07
C ASP A 55 -3.52 -14.60 -17.39
N CYS A 56 -4.25 -13.85 -18.21
CA CYS A 56 -5.27 -12.90 -17.76
C CYS A 56 -6.62 -13.58 -17.55
N THR A 57 -6.77 -14.26 -16.41
CA THR A 57 -8.07 -14.77 -15.95
C THR A 57 -8.73 -13.73 -15.03
N ILE A 58 -10.07 -13.73 -14.93
CA ILE A 58 -10.81 -12.82 -14.02
C ILE A 58 -10.24 -12.88 -12.58
N MET A 59 -9.84 -14.07 -12.11
CA MET A 59 -9.25 -14.23 -10.77
C MET A 59 -7.90 -13.53 -10.61
N THR A 60 -7.01 -13.59 -11.61
CA THR A 60 -5.71 -12.91 -11.55
C THR A 60 -5.86 -11.40 -11.64
N LEU A 61 -6.87 -10.91 -12.35
CA LEU A 61 -7.23 -9.48 -12.36
C LEU A 61 -7.69 -8.99 -10.99
N ILE A 62 -8.53 -9.76 -10.29
CA ILE A 62 -9.02 -9.40 -8.95
C ILE A 62 -7.84 -9.32 -7.97
N VAL A 63 -6.98 -10.34 -7.95
CA VAL A 63 -5.77 -10.34 -7.10
C VAL A 63 -4.88 -9.14 -7.41
N ALA A 64 -4.66 -8.84 -8.69
CA ALA A 64 -3.88 -7.68 -9.10
C ALA A 64 -4.44 -6.35 -8.59
N ILE A 65 -5.77 -6.18 -8.60
CA ILE A 65 -6.42 -4.97 -8.07
C ILE A 65 -6.26 -4.88 -6.55
N LEU A 66 -6.47 -5.99 -5.84
CA LEU A 66 -6.31 -6.01 -4.39
C LEU A 66 -4.87 -5.66 -3.97
N GLU A 67 -3.87 -6.23 -4.63
CA GLU A 67 -2.46 -5.97 -4.29
C GLU A 67 -1.97 -4.59 -4.72
N LYS A 68 -2.35 -4.13 -5.92
CA LYS A 68 -1.82 -2.88 -6.48
C LYS A 68 -2.58 -1.64 -6.06
N ILE A 69 -3.85 -1.76 -5.68
CA ILE A 69 -4.71 -0.62 -5.32
C ILE A 69 -5.13 -0.70 -3.86
N VAL A 70 -5.76 -1.80 -3.45
CA VAL A 70 -6.40 -1.87 -2.13
C VAL A 70 -5.38 -1.88 -1.01
N MET A 71 -4.35 -2.72 -1.09
CA MET A 71 -3.29 -2.83 -0.09
C MET A 71 -2.55 -1.51 0.19
N PRO A 72 -2.04 -0.77 -0.83
CA PRO A 72 -1.35 0.49 -0.57
C PRO A 72 -2.29 1.58 -0.02
N ILE A 73 -3.52 1.67 -0.51
CA ILE A 73 -4.50 2.64 0.02
C ILE A 73 -4.83 2.33 1.48
N ALA A 74 -5.04 1.05 1.79
CA ALA A 74 -5.33 0.63 3.16
C ALA A 74 -4.15 0.88 4.10
N ALA A 75 -2.92 0.63 3.65
CA ALA A 75 -1.72 0.93 4.43
C ALA A 75 -1.59 2.43 4.75
N VAL A 76 -1.79 3.30 3.76
CA VAL A 76 -1.81 4.77 3.98
C VAL A 76 -2.95 5.18 4.90
N GLY A 77 -4.13 4.57 4.74
CA GLY A 77 -5.30 4.81 5.59
C GLY A 77 -5.05 4.49 7.06
N VAL A 78 -4.40 3.37 7.35
CA VAL A 78 -3.98 3.00 8.72
C VAL A 78 -3.06 4.05 9.31
N VAL A 79 -2.01 4.45 8.58
CA VAL A 79 -1.06 5.46 9.07
C VAL A 79 -1.77 6.78 9.36
N MET A 80 -2.70 7.20 8.49
CA MET A 80 -3.48 8.41 8.70
C MET A 80 -4.34 8.35 9.98
N TRP A 81 -4.96 7.20 10.24
CA TRP A 81 -5.74 6.96 11.45
C TRP A 81 -4.90 6.99 12.74
N ILE A 82 -3.70 6.38 12.71
CA ILE A 82 -2.76 6.44 13.85
C ILE A 82 -2.37 7.88 14.15
N VAL A 83 -2.03 8.65 13.12
CA VAL A 83 -1.66 10.07 13.26
C VAL A 83 -2.83 10.88 13.83
N TYR A 84 -4.05 10.65 13.35
CA TYR A 84 -5.25 11.33 13.86
C TYR A 84 -5.54 10.99 15.33
N ALA A 85 -5.37 9.73 15.74
CA ALA A 85 -5.47 9.33 17.14
C ALA A 85 -4.42 10.04 18.01
N GLY A 86 -3.16 10.13 17.53
CA GLY A 86 -2.08 10.86 18.19
C GLY A 86 -2.39 12.35 18.37
N PHE A 87 -2.90 13.02 17.34
CA PHE A 87 -3.33 14.42 17.45
C PHE A 87 -4.47 14.61 18.46
N THR A 88 -5.41 13.68 18.53
CA THR A 88 -6.49 13.72 19.52
C THR A 88 -5.93 13.60 20.94
N PHE A 89 -4.89 12.78 21.14
CA PHE A 89 -4.21 12.62 22.42
C PHE A 89 -3.52 13.91 22.89
N VAL A 90 -2.81 14.59 21.99
CA VAL A 90 -2.11 15.86 22.31
C VAL A 90 -3.11 17.00 22.56
N THR A 91 -4.21 17.05 21.81
CA THR A 91 -5.22 18.12 21.93
C THR A 91 -6.20 17.92 23.09
N ALA A 92 -6.18 16.78 23.75
CA ALA A 92 -7.07 16.48 24.87
C ALA A 92 -6.77 17.31 26.13
N GLN A 93 -5.55 17.86 26.28
CA GLN A 93 -5.18 18.81 27.34
C GLN A 93 -5.58 18.39 28.77
N GLY A 94 -5.65 17.09 29.05
CA GLY A 94 -6.03 16.56 30.37
C GLY A 94 -7.54 16.42 30.61
N VAL A 95 -8.40 16.69 29.62
CA VAL A 95 -9.84 16.39 29.74
C VAL A 95 -10.05 14.87 29.67
N PRO A 96 -10.52 14.22 30.74
CA PRO A 96 -10.53 12.75 30.84
C PRO A 96 -11.34 12.09 29.72
N LYS A 97 -12.47 12.70 29.33
CA LYS A 97 -13.31 12.22 28.23
C LYS A 97 -12.57 12.16 26.89
N LYS A 98 -11.76 13.17 26.55
CA LYS A 98 -11.02 13.23 25.29
C LYS A 98 -9.84 12.26 25.25
N ILE A 99 -9.22 12.01 26.39
CA ILE A 99 -8.15 11.02 26.52
C ILE A 99 -8.71 9.61 26.29
N GLU A 100 -9.88 9.31 26.85
CA GLU A 100 -10.55 8.03 26.64
C GLU A 100 -10.93 7.82 25.17
N GLU A 101 -11.50 8.84 24.53
CA GLU A 101 -11.78 8.80 23.08
C GLU A 101 -10.51 8.61 22.24
N ALA A 102 -9.40 9.28 22.60
CA ALA A 102 -8.12 9.12 21.89
C ALA A 102 -7.57 7.69 22.03
N LYS A 103 -7.66 7.08 23.21
CA LYS A 103 -7.27 5.68 23.43
C LYS A 103 -8.11 4.72 22.60
N GLN A 104 -9.43 4.90 22.59
CA GLN A 104 -10.32 4.06 21.79
C GLN A 104 -9.98 4.17 20.30
N ARG A 105 -9.73 5.38 19.78
CA ARG A 105 -9.33 5.59 18.38
C ARG A 105 -8.00 4.90 18.06
N LEU A 106 -7.04 4.95 18.97
CA LEU A 106 -5.75 4.30 18.80
C LEU A 106 -5.91 2.77 18.77
N LEU A 107 -6.71 2.20 19.67
CA LEU A 107 -7.00 0.76 19.68
C LEU A 107 -7.66 0.31 18.38
N TRP A 108 -8.68 1.02 17.90
CA TRP A 108 -9.33 0.72 16.62
C TRP A 108 -8.36 0.81 15.44
N SER A 109 -7.44 1.77 15.46
CA SER A 109 -6.40 1.88 14.43
C SER A 109 -5.42 0.70 14.46
N LEU A 110 -5.04 0.21 15.65
CA LEU A 110 -4.19 -0.98 15.79
C LEU A 110 -4.90 -2.24 15.34
N VAL A 111 -6.20 -2.38 15.65
CA VAL A 111 -7.00 -3.52 15.18
C VAL A 111 -7.07 -3.52 13.65
N GLY A 112 -7.33 -2.36 13.02
CA GLY A 112 -7.32 -2.24 11.56
C GLY A 112 -5.97 -2.63 10.94
N ALA A 113 -4.86 -2.17 11.53
CA ALA A 113 -3.51 -2.56 11.12
C ALA A 113 -3.28 -4.08 11.29
N GLY A 114 -3.71 -4.65 12.41
CA GLY A 114 -3.61 -6.07 12.71
C GLY A 114 -4.39 -6.94 11.72
N ILE A 115 -5.58 -6.51 11.30
CA ILE A 115 -6.39 -7.21 10.29
C ILE A 115 -5.66 -7.20 8.94
N LEU A 116 -5.09 -6.08 8.52
CA LEU A 116 -4.32 -5.99 7.27
C LEU A 116 -3.12 -6.94 7.26
N LEU A 117 -2.33 -6.93 8.33
CA LEU A 117 -1.18 -7.82 8.47
C LEU A 117 -1.61 -9.29 8.58
N GLY A 118 -2.68 -9.55 9.33
CA GLY A 118 -3.25 -10.88 9.53
C GLY A 118 -3.79 -11.49 8.24
N ALA A 119 -4.47 -10.70 7.40
CA ALA A 119 -4.97 -11.15 6.12
C ALA A 119 -3.82 -11.65 5.21
N VAL A 120 -2.76 -10.85 5.06
CA VAL A 120 -1.59 -11.24 4.25
C VAL A 120 -0.90 -12.48 4.82
N ALA A 121 -0.76 -12.56 6.14
CA ALA A 121 -0.15 -13.71 6.79
C ALA A 121 -0.95 -15.01 6.54
N ILE A 122 -2.27 -14.96 6.73
CA ILE A 122 -3.15 -16.11 6.50
C ILE A 122 -3.12 -16.54 5.03
N SER A 123 -3.22 -15.58 4.09
CA SER A 123 -3.14 -15.87 2.65
C SER A 123 -1.87 -16.63 2.28
N LYS A 124 -0.71 -16.20 2.78
CA LYS A 124 0.57 -16.89 2.52
C LYS A 124 0.63 -18.29 3.11
N VAL A 125 0.07 -18.50 4.30
CA VAL A 125 0.05 -19.83 4.93
C VAL A 125 -0.83 -20.78 4.12
N VAL A 126 -1.97 -20.32 3.63
CA VAL A 126 -2.85 -21.12 2.76
C VAL A 126 -2.15 -21.47 1.45
N GLU A 127 -1.53 -20.49 0.77
CA GLU A 127 -0.76 -20.73 -0.45
C GLU A 127 0.36 -21.75 -0.24
N SER A 128 1.12 -21.62 0.85
CA SER A 128 2.19 -22.56 1.19
C SER A 128 1.68 -23.97 1.45
N THR A 129 0.50 -24.10 2.08
CA THR A 129 -0.08 -25.41 2.40
C THR A 129 -0.60 -26.10 1.15
N VAL A 130 -1.27 -25.36 0.27
CA VAL A 130 -1.73 -25.87 -1.03
C VAL A 130 -0.55 -26.26 -1.91
N GLY A 131 0.52 -25.44 -1.94
CA GLY A 131 1.74 -25.74 -2.68
C GLY A 131 2.44 -27.01 -2.17
N ALA A 132 2.49 -27.22 -0.85
CA ALA A 132 3.08 -28.43 -0.26
C ALA A 132 2.30 -29.71 -0.58
N LEU A 133 0.99 -29.61 -0.83
CA LEU A 133 0.12 -30.75 -1.18
C LEU A 133 0.12 -31.08 -2.69
N ILE A 134 0.51 -30.11 -3.53
CA ILE A 134 0.61 -30.26 -4.99
C ILE A 134 2.04 -30.59 -5.43
N ALA A 135 3.05 -30.35 -4.58
CA ALA A 135 4.42 -30.77 -4.82
C ALA A 135 4.52 -32.32 -4.86
N PRO A 136 5.24 -32.91 -5.84
CA PRO A 136 5.37 -34.36 -5.98
C PRO A 136 6.14 -35.02 -4.82
#